data_AF-A0A2H1EI65-F1
#
_entry.id   AF-A0A2H1EI65-F1
#
_cell.length_a   1.000
_cell.length_b   1.000
_cell.length_c   1.000
_cell.angle_alpha   90.00
_cell.angle_beta   90.00
_cell.angle_gamma   90.00
#
_symmetry.space_group_name_H-M   'P 1'
#
loop_
_entity.id
_entity.type
_entity.pdbx_description
1 polymer ?
#
loop_
_entity_poly.entity_id
_entity_poly.type
_entity_poly.pdbx_seq_one_letter_code
_entity_poly.pdbx_strand_id
1 'polypeptide(L)'
;MTVESDILEELKKIREAVTPKPAPPAPPAPKGLVAEFKDFIGKAGVLGLAIGFIMGTVIGRVVTALVQDLIMPIPSAFIEGGDWRKASVTIPVGNGMTFGIGDFIGVVIDFLIIAFVIFMIAKFGRKAGLK
;
A
#
# COMPACT_ATOMS: atom_id res chain seq x y z
N MET A 1 -69.11 19.76 13.60
CA MET A 1 -68.20 18.79 12.96
C MET A 1 -67.17 19.59 12.19
N THR A 2 -66.03 19.94 12.81
CA THR A 2 -64.99 20.78 12.17
C THR A 2 -63.58 20.39 12.59
N VAL A 3 -63.40 19.87 13.81
CA VAL A 3 -62.05 19.52 14.33
C VAL A 3 -61.53 18.19 13.78
N GLU A 4 -62.40 17.19 13.61
CA GLU A 4 -62.00 15.85 13.12
C GLU A 4 -61.51 15.90 11.66
N SER A 5 -62.14 16.73 10.82
CA SER A 5 -61.74 16.90 9.41
C SER A 5 -60.36 17.54 9.30
N ASP A 6 -60.10 18.57 10.11
CA ASP A 6 -58.84 19.32 10.10
C ASP A 6 -57.68 18.44 10.57
N ILE A 7 -57.90 17.63 11.62
CA ILE A 7 -56.93 16.64 12.11
C ILE A 7 -56.65 15.57 11.06
N LEU A 8 -57.68 15.05 10.37
CA LEU A 8 -57.48 14.04 9.33
C LEU A 8 -56.73 14.60 8.11
N GLU A 9 -56.92 15.87 7.79
CA GLU A 9 -56.20 16.55 6.71
C GLU A 9 -54.71 16.77 7.07
N GLU A 10 -54.43 17.22 8.28
CA GLU A 10 -53.07 17.29 8.86
C GLU A 10 -52.39 15.91 8.88
N LEU A 11 -53.09 14.87 9.36
CA LEU A 11 -52.56 13.51 9.41
C LEU A 11 -52.30 12.95 8.01
N LYS A 12 -53.13 13.28 7.01
CA LYS A 12 -52.92 12.89 5.62
C LYS A 12 -51.71 13.60 5.01
N LYS A 13 -51.54 14.89 5.30
CA LYS A 13 -50.40 15.70 4.86
C LYS A 13 -49.08 15.23 5.51
N ILE A 14 -49.12 14.86 6.79
CA ILE A 14 -48.01 14.23 7.50
C ILE A 14 -47.73 12.85 6.92
N ARG A 15 -48.75 12.03 6.68
CA ARG A 15 -48.58 10.71 6.05
C ARG A 15 -47.91 10.82 4.69
N GLU A 16 -48.32 11.77 3.85
CA GLU A 16 -47.72 11.98 2.52
C GLU A 16 -46.28 12.51 2.61
N ALA A 17 -45.97 13.37 3.58
CA ALA A 17 -44.61 13.85 3.84
C ALA A 17 -43.69 12.79 4.46
N VAL A 18 -44.27 11.85 5.22
CA VAL A 18 -43.54 10.76 5.91
C VAL A 18 -43.44 9.51 5.06
N THR A 19 -44.36 9.27 4.11
CA THR A 19 -44.12 8.30 3.04
C THR A 19 -43.02 8.88 2.15
N PRO A 20 -41.80 8.31 2.14
CA PRO A 20 -40.79 8.75 1.22
C PRO A 20 -41.38 8.59 -0.18
N LYS A 21 -41.41 9.68 -0.97
CA LYS A 21 -41.65 9.62 -2.42
C LYS A 21 -40.93 8.37 -2.94
N PRO A 22 -41.60 7.44 -3.65
CA PRO A 22 -41.00 6.18 -4.05
C PRO A 22 -39.57 6.45 -4.52
N ALA A 23 -38.59 5.89 -3.79
CA ALA A 23 -37.18 6.17 -4.06
C ALA A 23 -36.99 5.98 -5.57
N PRO A 24 -36.38 6.95 -6.28
CA PRO A 24 -36.09 6.78 -7.70
C PRO A 24 -35.51 5.38 -7.89
N PRO A 25 -36.01 4.57 -8.85
CA PRO A 25 -35.52 3.22 -9.06
C PRO A 25 -34.01 3.29 -9.07
N ALA A 26 -33.37 2.47 -8.21
CA ALA A 26 -31.91 2.45 -8.08
C ALA A 26 -31.31 2.43 -9.50
N PRO A 27 -30.31 3.27 -9.80
CA PRO A 27 -29.65 3.26 -11.10
C PRO A 27 -29.38 1.81 -11.48
N PRO A 28 -29.73 1.38 -12.71
CA PRO A 28 -29.58 0.00 -13.11
C PRO A 28 -28.15 -0.45 -12.82
N ALA A 29 -28.01 -1.56 -12.09
CA ALA A 29 -26.71 -2.11 -11.72
C ALA A 29 -25.82 -2.14 -12.98
N PRO A 30 -24.56 -1.69 -12.89
CA PRO A 30 -23.67 -1.61 -14.04
C PRO A 30 -23.65 -2.97 -14.75
N LYS A 31 -24.07 -3.00 -16.02
CA LYS A 31 -24.11 -4.25 -16.80
C LYS A 31 -22.73 -4.55 -17.36
N GLY A 32 -22.13 -5.64 -16.90
CA GLY A 32 -20.88 -6.19 -17.43
C GLY A 32 -19.63 -5.75 -16.65
N LEU A 33 -18.61 -6.61 -16.72
CA LEU A 33 -17.37 -6.51 -15.92
C LEU A 33 -16.67 -5.15 -16.01
N VAL A 34 -16.70 -4.51 -17.19
CA VAL A 34 -16.04 -3.20 -17.38
C VAL A 34 -16.77 -2.09 -16.63
N ALA A 35 -18.10 -2.13 -16.57
CA ALA A 35 -18.89 -1.15 -15.85
C ALA A 35 -18.73 -1.36 -14.34
N GLU A 36 -18.74 -2.61 -13.87
CA GLU A 36 -18.47 -2.98 -12.47
C GLU A 36 -17.05 -2.58 -12.03
N PHE A 37 -16.04 -2.76 -12.89
CA PHE A 37 -14.66 -2.38 -12.60
C PHE A 37 -14.46 -0.86 -12.54
N LYS A 38 -15.08 -0.11 -13.46
CA LYS A 38 -15.09 1.36 -13.41
C LYS A 38 -15.74 1.87 -12.12
N ASP A 39 -16.87 1.27 -11.75
CA ASP A 39 -17.58 1.60 -10.52
C ASP A 39 -16.74 1.25 -9.28
N PHE A 40 -16.02 0.11 -9.31
CA PHE A 40 -15.08 -0.30 -8.27
C PHE A 40 -13.90 0.67 -8.10
N ILE A 41 -13.23 1.09 -9.18
CA ILE A 41 -12.15 2.08 -9.12
C ILE A 41 -12.67 3.46 -8.72
N GLY A 42 -13.91 3.78 -9.11
CA GLY A 42 -14.61 5.00 -8.72
C GLY A 42 -14.96 5.08 -7.23
N LYS A 43 -14.90 3.96 -6.49
CA LYS A 43 -15.07 3.96 -5.03
C LYS A 43 -13.96 4.78 -4.39
N ALA A 44 -14.37 5.71 -3.52
CA ALA A 44 -13.45 6.56 -2.78
C ALA A 44 -12.39 5.73 -2.05
N GLY A 45 -11.10 6.01 -2.34
CA GLY A 45 -9.95 5.37 -1.69
C GLY A 45 -9.20 4.32 -2.52
N VAL A 46 -9.83 3.63 -3.48
CA VAL A 46 -9.18 2.55 -4.25
C VAL A 46 -8.08 3.11 -5.15
N LEU A 47 -8.39 4.16 -5.91
CA LEU A 47 -7.43 4.80 -6.81
C LEU A 47 -6.23 5.39 -6.06
N GLY A 48 -6.48 6.02 -4.91
CA GLY A 48 -5.42 6.60 -4.06
C GLY A 48 -4.48 5.54 -3.51
N LEU A 49 -5.02 4.41 -3.04
CA LEU A 49 -4.23 3.27 -2.59
C LEU A 49 -3.36 2.71 -3.72
N ALA A 50 -3.93 2.53 -4.92
CA ALA A 50 -3.20 2.01 -6.08
C ALA A 50 -2.02 2.91 -6.46
N ILE A 51 -2.24 4.23 -6.55
CA ILE A 51 -1.19 5.20 -6.88
C ILE A 51 -0.10 5.21 -5.78
N GLY A 52 -0.50 5.24 -4.51
CA GLY A 52 0.42 5.23 -3.38
C GLY A 52 1.29 3.98 -3.33
N PHE A 53 0.70 2.81 -3.61
CA PHE A 53 1.43 1.55 -3.67
C PHE A 53 2.45 1.54 -4.81
N ILE A 54 2.05 1.91 -6.03
CA ILE A 54 2.95 1.93 -7.19
C ILE A 54 4.10 2.90 -6.94
N MET A 55 3.82 4.13 -6.49
CA MET A 55 4.87 5.09 -6.15
C MET A 55 5.79 4.58 -5.05
N GLY A 56 5.24 3.95 -4.00
CA GLY A 56 6.02 3.33 -2.93
C GLY A 56 6.99 2.26 -3.44
N THR A 57 6.55 1.40 -4.36
CA THR A 57 7.42 0.37 -4.95
C THR A 57 8.56 0.96 -5.77
N VAL A 58 8.30 2.03 -6.53
CA VAL A 58 9.32 2.70 -7.36
C VAL A 58 10.36 3.39 -6.47
N ILE A 59 9.92 4.13 -5.45
CA ILE A 59 10.82 4.77 -4.48
C ILE A 59 11.69 3.71 -3.77
N GLY A 60 11.08 2.59 -3.36
CA GLY A 60 11.81 1.47 -2.77
C GLY A 60 12.93 0.97 -3.68
N ARG A 61 12.66 0.76 -4.97
CA ARG A 61 13.68 0.32 -5.95
C ARG A 61 14.83 1.33 -6.09
N VAL A 62 14.52 2.63 -6.12
CA VAL A 62 15.56 3.67 -6.22
C VAL A 62 16.47 3.65 -4.99
N VAL A 63 15.90 3.50 -3.79
CA VAL A 63 16.68 3.38 -2.56
C VAL A 63 17.50 2.10 -2.55
N THR A 64 16.92 0.97 -2.96
CA THR A 64 17.65 -0.30 -3.06
C THR A 64 18.84 -0.20 -4.01
N ALA A 65 18.66 0.37 -5.21
CA ALA A 65 19.73 0.59 -6.16
C ALA A 65 20.82 1.52 -5.61
N LEU A 66 20.44 2.62 -4.96
CA LEU A 66 21.41 3.49 -4.26
C LEU A 66 22.24 2.72 -3.22
N VAL A 67 21.61 1.85 -2.45
CA VAL A 67 22.33 1.06 -1.44
C VAL A 67 23.24 0.01 -2.09
N GLN A 68 22.71 -0.77 -3.03
CA GLN A 68 23.44 -1.87 -3.67
C GLN A 68 24.58 -1.38 -4.57
N ASP A 69 24.38 -0.28 -5.29
CA ASP A 69 25.33 0.18 -6.30
C ASP A 69 26.34 1.20 -5.75
N LEU A 70 26.00 1.98 -4.72
CA LEU A 70 26.86 3.04 -4.18
C LEU A 70 27.36 2.77 -2.76
N ILE A 71 26.55 2.17 -1.88
CA ILE A 71 26.96 1.95 -0.49
C ILE A 71 27.66 0.60 -0.31
N MET A 72 27.11 -0.48 -0.86
CA MET A 72 27.64 -1.84 -0.73
C MET A 72 29.07 -2.05 -1.27
N PRO A 73 29.53 -1.36 -2.34
CA PRO A 73 30.91 -1.46 -2.79
C PRO A 73 31.92 -1.02 -1.72
N ILE A 74 31.53 -0.12 -0.82
CA ILE A 74 32.42 0.48 0.19
C ILE A 74 32.91 -0.61 1.18
N PRO A 75 32.05 -1.34 1.91
CA PRO A 75 32.49 -2.46 2.76
C PRO A 75 33.24 -3.54 1.97
N SER A 76 32.79 -3.89 0.75
CA SER A 76 33.44 -4.94 -0.03
C SER A 76 34.85 -4.58 -0.48
N ALA A 77 35.18 -3.28 -0.60
CA ALA A 77 36.52 -2.83 -0.92
C ALA A 77 37.50 -2.95 0.26
N PHE A 78 37.01 -2.95 1.51
CA PHE A 78 37.84 -3.07 2.72
C PHE A 78 38.01 -4.53 3.20
N ILE A 79 37.19 -5.46 2.71
CA ILE A 79 37.31 -6.89 3.03
C ILE A 79 38.20 -7.53 1.96
N GLU A 80 39.51 -7.57 2.22
CA GLU A 80 40.46 -8.35 1.42
C GLU A 80 40.16 -9.86 1.60
N GLY A 81 39.47 -10.46 0.64
CA GLY A 81 39.14 -11.89 0.71
C GLY A 81 38.01 -12.39 -0.20
N GLY A 82 37.39 -11.53 -0.99
CA GLY A 82 36.33 -11.91 -1.91
C GLY A 82 34.93 -11.74 -1.33
N ASP A 83 33.95 -12.08 -2.17
CA ASP A 83 32.52 -11.85 -1.98
C ASP A 83 32.00 -12.59 -0.74
N TRP A 84 32.07 -11.95 0.44
CA TRP A 84 31.66 -12.52 1.73
C TRP A 84 30.21 -13.01 1.73
N ARG A 85 29.38 -12.50 0.80
CA ARG A 85 28.02 -13.01 0.57
C ARG A 85 27.99 -14.43 0.02
N LYS A 86 29.06 -14.90 -0.63
CA LYS A 86 29.21 -16.29 -1.11
C LYS A 86 29.67 -17.25 -0.03
N ALA A 87 29.91 -16.78 1.20
CA ALA A 87 30.22 -17.66 2.31
C ALA A 87 29.07 -18.66 2.50
N SER A 88 29.37 -19.94 2.30
CA SER A 88 28.40 -21.01 2.42
C SER A 88 29.01 -22.18 3.19
N VAL A 89 28.16 -22.86 3.96
CA VAL A 89 28.53 -24.07 4.69
C VAL A 89 27.79 -25.23 4.04
N THR A 90 28.53 -26.11 3.38
CA THR A 90 27.99 -27.35 2.84
C THR A 90 28.08 -28.43 3.89
N ILE A 91 26.93 -28.97 4.31
CA ILE A 91 26.86 -30.10 5.22
C ILE A 91 26.76 -31.36 4.35
N PRO A 92 27.70 -32.32 4.45
CA PRO A 92 27.75 -33.52 3.61
C PRO A 92 26.74 -34.60 4.07
N VAL A 93 25.51 -34.21 4.39
CA VAL A 93 24.43 -35.11 4.81
C VAL A 93 23.26 -34.94 3.83
N GLY A 94 22.83 -36.03 3.17
CA GLY A 94 21.69 -36.07 2.25
C GLY A 94 21.82 -35.11 1.06
N ASN A 95 22.30 -35.60 -0.09
CA ASN A 95 22.47 -34.83 -1.35
C ASN A 95 23.31 -33.54 -1.30
N GLY A 96 23.99 -33.24 -0.19
CA GLY A 96 24.87 -32.06 -0.08
C GLY A 96 24.09 -30.77 0.08
N MET A 97 23.48 -30.57 1.25
CA MET A 97 22.74 -29.34 1.56
C MET A 97 23.72 -28.19 1.83
N THR A 98 23.59 -27.10 1.08
CA THR A 98 24.46 -25.92 1.19
C THR A 98 23.70 -24.76 1.81
N PHE A 99 24.16 -24.27 2.96
CA PHE A 99 23.59 -23.11 3.65
C PHE A 99 24.37 -21.84 3.30
N GLY A 100 23.74 -20.92 2.59
CA GLY A 100 24.29 -19.60 2.25
C GLY A 100 24.23 -18.63 3.43
N ILE A 101 25.12 -18.81 4.42
CA ILE A 101 25.17 -17.94 5.61
C ILE A 101 25.56 -16.50 5.21
N GLY A 102 26.47 -16.35 4.25
CA GLY A 102 26.90 -15.06 3.74
C GLY A 102 25.77 -14.26 3.09
N ASP A 103 24.93 -14.92 2.28
CA ASP A 103 23.80 -14.28 1.60
C ASP A 103 22.75 -13.80 2.61
N PHE A 104 22.43 -14.64 3.59
CA PHE A 104 21.49 -14.26 4.65
C PHE A 104 21.96 -13.03 5.45
N ILE A 105 23.23 -13.02 5.88
CA ILE A 105 23.82 -11.87 6.57
C ILE A 105 23.85 -10.64 5.65
N GLY A 106 24.09 -10.86 4.35
CA GLY A 106 24.00 -9.84 3.30
C GLY A 106 22.64 -9.15 3.27
N VAL A 107 21.56 -9.92 3.23
CA VAL A 107 20.19 -9.41 3.22
C VAL A 107 19.86 -8.65 4.51
N VAL A 108 20.34 -9.12 5.66
CA VAL A 108 20.14 -8.42 6.94
C VAL A 108 20.84 -7.07 6.95
N ILE A 109 22.08 -7.00 6.45
CA ILE A 109 22.82 -5.74 6.33
C ILE A 109 22.13 -4.79 5.34
N ASP A 110 21.69 -5.29 4.18
CA ASP A 110 20.92 -4.51 3.20
C ASP A 110 19.68 -3.87 3.83
N PHE A 111 18.92 -4.66 4.59
CA PHE A 111 17.73 -4.16 5.30
C PHE A 111 18.07 -3.03 6.28
N LEU A 112 19.13 -3.18 7.08
CA LEU A 112 19.55 -2.16 8.03
C LEU A 112 19.98 -0.86 7.34
N ILE A 113 20.72 -0.97 6.22
CA ILE A 113 21.17 0.21 5.46
C ILE A 113 19.98 0.89 4.80
N ILE A 114 19.09 0.15 4.13
CA ILE A 114 17.89 0.70 3.48
C ILE A 114 17.00 1.40 4.51
N ALA A 115 16.75 0.76 5.66
CA ALA A 115 15.97 1.36 6.75
C ALA A 115 16.60 2.67 7.26
N PHE A 116 17.93 2.70 7.39
CA PHE A 116 18.67 3.89 7.80
C PHE A 116 18.58 5.01 6.76
N VAL A 117 18.71 4.70 5.47
CA VAL A 117 18.60 5.69 4.38
C VAL A 117 17.19 6.27 4.30
N ILE A 118 16.15 5.43 4.38
CA ILE A 118 14.75 5.87 4.40
C ILE A 118 14.50 6.78 5.62
N PHE A 119 15.02 6.42 6.79
CA PHE A 119 14.95 7.24 7.98
C PHE A 119 15.63 8.61 7.79
N MET A 120 16.81 8.66 7.17
CA MET A 120 17.49 9.92 6.87
C MET A 120 16.66 10.80 5.93
N ILE A 121 16.09 10.23 4.87
CA ILE A 121 15.23 10.96 3.92
C ILE A 121 13.99 11.50 4.63
N ALA A 122 13.29 10.67 5.42
CA ALA A 122 12.12 11.10 6.19
C ALA A 122 12.46 12.18 7.22
N LYS A 123 13.64 12.08 7.87
CA LYS A 123 14.13 13.10 8.81
C LYS A 123 14.48 14.41 8.09
N PHE A 124 15.10 14.35 6.92
CA PHE A 124 15.44 15.53 6.12
C PHE A 124 14.19 16.21 5.57
N GLY A 125 13.21 15.44 5.08
CA GLY A 125 11.90 15.95 4.65
C GLY A 125 11.18 16.73 5.75
N ARG A 126 11.15 16.18 6.99
CA ARG A 126 10.61 16.91 8.16
C ARG A 126 11.37 18.20 8.47
N LYS A 127 12.69 18.23 8.24
CA LYS A 127 13.52 19.43 8.46
C LYS A 127 13.36 20.47 7.35
N ALA A 128 13.01 20.05 6.13
CA ALA A 128 12.84 20.91 4.96
C ALA A 128 11.50 21.68 4.92
N GLY A 129 10.65 21.56 5.95
CA GLY A 129 9.41 22.33 6.05
C GLY A 129 8.26 21.86 5.15
N LEU A 130 8.42 20.70 4.49
CA LEU A 130 7.30 19.99 3.88
C LEU A 130 6.49 19.38 5.03
N LYS A 131 5.36 20.03 5.36
CA LYS A 131 4.34 19.46 6.25
C LYS A 131 3.80 18.15 5.68
#